data_AF-A0A7S9KYZ8-F1
#
_entry.id   AF-A0A7S9KYZ8-F1
#
_cell.length_a   1.000
_cell.length_b   1.000
_cell.length_c   1.000
_cell.angle_alpha   90.00
_cell.angle_beta   90.00
_cell.angle_gamma   90.00
#
_symmetry.space_group_name_H-M   'P 1'
#
loop_
_entity.id
_entity.type
_entity.pdbx_description
1 polymer ?
#
loop_
_entity_poly.entity_id
_entity_poly.type
_entity_poly.pdbx_seq_one_letter_code
_entity_poly.pdbx_strand_id
1 'polypeptide(L)'
;MNDLNDYVHNVAEPFFEKWSDLRVLDKFLDTVPQMEVQNYIHEGVLSKALIYKLCNNPKYDDYINLLFSYYTGRYIENSNQDETYKKMNDFIVDFKEVLDKNEPIYNI
;
A
#
# COMPACT_ATOMS: atom_id res chain seq x y z
N MET A 1 -8.66 -5.23 11.72
CA MET A 1 -7.79 -6.39 11.41
C MET A 1 -6.60 -6.23 12.36
N ASN A 2 -6.54 -7.01 13.45
CA ASN A 2 -5.78 -6.62 14.66
C ASN A 2 -4.43 -7.33 14.84
N ASP A 3 -3.98 -8.16 13.89
CA ASP A 3 -2.69 -8.82 14.02
C ASP A 3 -1.78 -8.49 12.83
N LEU A 4 -0.69 -7.82 13.17
CA LEU A 4 0.38 -7.41 12.25
C LEU A 4 1.00 -8.63 11.55
N ASN A 5 1.14 -9.73 12.29
CA ASN A 5 1.63 -10.98 11.74
C ASN A 5 0.64 -11.58 10.75
N ASP A 6 -0.67 -11.44 10.98
CA ASP A 6 -1.66 -11.93 10.02
C ASP A 6 -1.62 -11.15 8.71
N TYR A 7 -1.40 -9.84 8.73
CA TYR A 7 -1.31 -9.08 7.48
C TYR A 7 -0.03 -9.41 6.70
N VAL A 8 1.12 -9.47 7.40
CA VAL A 8 2.40 -9.82 6.77
C VAL A 8 2.35 -11.24 6.21
N HIS A 9 1.91 -12.22 7.01
CA HIS A 9 1.91 -13.63 6.59
C HIS A 9 0.78 -13.98 5.61
N ASN A 10 -0.42 -13.39 5.74
CA ASN A 10 -1.54 -13.78 4.89
C ASN A 10 -1.71 -12.89 3.65
N VAL A 11 -1.16 -11.68 3.64
CA VAL A 11 -1.35 -10.72 2.54
C VAL A 11 -0.02 -10.36 1.87
N ALA A 12 0.98 -9.95 2.64
CA ALA A 12 2.25 -9.47 2.07
C ALA A 12 3.12 -10.62 1.55
N GLU A 13 3.42 -11.64 2.35
CA GLU A 13 4.28 -12.77 1.97
C GLU A 13 3.76 -13.52 0.73
N PRO A 14 2.47 -13.91 0.63
CA PRO A 14 1.96 -14.62 -0.55
C PRO A 14 1.96 -13.75 -1.81
N PHE A 15 1.94 -12.42 -1.64
CA PHE A 15 2.13 -11.49 -2.75
C PHE A 15 3.58 -11.55 -3.24
N PHE A 16 4.57 -11.48 -2.34
CA PHE A 16 5.99 -11.50 -2.70
C PHE A 16 6.49 -12.85 -3.20
N GLU A 17 6.00 -13.97 -2.67
CA GLU A 17 6.36 -15.33 -3.11
C GLU A 17 6.05 -15.59 -4.59
N LYS A 18 5.09 -14.86 -5.17
CA LYS A 18 4.72 -14.97 -6.58
C LYS A 18 5.69 -14.23 -7.51
N TRP A 19 6.57 -13.39 -6.98
CA TRP A 19 7.50 -12.59 -7.76
C TRP A 19 8.92 -13.10 -7.59
N SER A 20 9.52 -13.57 -8.68
CA SER A 20 10.88 -14.12 -8.69
C SER A 20 11.98 -13.07 -8.46
N ASP A 21 11.69 -11.78 -8.69
CA ASP A 21 12.62 -10.67 -8.45
C ASP A 21 11.87 -9.36 -8.15
N LEU A 22 11.98 -8.87 -6.92
CA LEU A 22 11.30 -7.65 -6.47
C LEU A 22 11.89 -6.37 -7.06
N ARG A 23 13.14 -6.39 -7.55
CA ARG A 23 13.74 -5.25 -8.25
C ARG A 23 13.08 -5.00 -9.59
N VAL A 24 12.65 -6.08 -10.25
CA VAL A 24 11.91 -6.00 -11.52
C VAL A 24 10.53 -5.43 -11.27
N LEU A 25 9.87 -5.86 -10.20
CA LEU A 25 8.57 -5.37 -9.78
C LEU A 25 8.61 -3.88 -9.38
N ASP A 26 9.61 -3.47 -8.61
CA ASP A 26 9.82 -2.09 -8.18
C ASP A 26 10.01 -1.14 -9.39
N LYS A 27 10.92 -1.48 -10.30
CA LYS A 27 11.12 -0.74 -11.56
C LYS A 27 9.88 -0.74 -12.44
N PHE A 28 9.15 -1.84 -12.50
CA PHE A 28 7.91 -1.92 -13.26
C PHE A 28 6.87 -0.93 -12.70
N LEU A 29 6.69 -0.88 -11.39
CA LEU A 29 5.74 0.01 -10.74
C LEU A 29 6.07 1.49 -10.93
N ASP A 30 7.33 1.84 -11.14
CA ASP A 30 7.76 3.18 -11.50
C ASP A 30 7.38 3.59 -12.93
N THR A 31 7.13 2.63 -13.81
CA THR A 31 6.78 2.86 -15.21
C THR A 31 5.29 2.79 -15.51
N VAL A 32 4.53 2.07 -14.68
CA VAL A 32 3.08 1.94 -14.84
C VAL A 32 2.36 3.16 -14.27
N PRO A 33 1.44 3.78 -15.03
CA PRO A 33 0.57 4.84 -14.52
C PRO A 33 -0.21 4.38 -13.29
N GLN A 34 -0.35 5.23 -12.27
CA GLN A 34 -0.95 4.84 -10.99
C GLN A 34 -2.37 4.27 -11.13
N MET A 35 -3.17 4.80 -12.05
CA MET A 35 -4.53 4.32 -12.35
C MET A 35 -4.56 2.93 -13.00
N GLU A 36 -3.45 2.48 -13.56
CA GLU A 36 -3.33 1.21 -14.29
C GLU A 36 -2.69 0.11 -13.44
N VAL A 37 -2.07 0.44 -12.29
CA VAL A 37 -1.40 -0.54 -11.41
C VAL A 37 -2.30 -1.72 -11.06
N GLN A 38 -3.59 -1.45 -10.82
CA GLN A 38 -4.59 -2.48 -10.51
C GLN A 38 -4.80 -3.53 -11.62
N ASN A 39 -4.46 -3.19 -12.87
CA ASN A 39 -4.55 -4.13 -14.00
C ASN A 39 -3.43 -5.18 -13.97
N TYR A 40 -2.37 -4.93 -13.20
CA TYR A 40 -1.17 -5.76 -13.14
C TYR A 40 -0.96 -6.40 -11.77
N ILE A 41 -1.45 -5.75 -10.71
CA ILE A 41 -1.26 -6.16 -9.33
C ILE A 41 -2.60 -6.05 -8.58
N HIS A 42 -3.00 -7.13 -7.92
CA HIS A 42 -4.17 -7.15 -7.04
C HIS A 42 -4.01 -6.12 -5.91
N GLU A 43 -5.10 -5.49 -5.44
CA GLU A 43 -5.08 -4.36 -4.47
C GLU A 43 -4.38 -3.08 -5.00
N GLY A 44 -3.89 -3.09 -6.25
CA GLY A 44 -3.46 -1.92 -7.01
C GLY A 44 -2.51 -0.98 -6.26
N VAL A 45 -2.99 0.23 -5.98
CA VAL A 45 -2.19 1.30 -5.37
C VAL A 45 -1.67 0.95 -3.97
N LEU A 46 -2.36 0.08 -3.23
CA LEU A 46 -1.96 -0.37 -1.88
C LEU A 46 -0.76 -1.29 -1.95
N SER A 47 -0.79 -2.27 -2.85
CA SER A 47 0.34 -3.17 -3.10
C SER A 47 1.59 -2.41 -3.52
N LYS A 48 1.44 -1.32 -4.30
CA LYS A 48 2.58 -0.46 -4.64
C LYS A 48 3.22 0.19 -3.41
N ALA A 49 2.44 0.68 -2.45
CA ALA A 49 2.97 1.24 -1.21
C ALA A 49 3.68 0.18 -0.36
N LEU A 50 3.10 -1.02 -0.26
CA LEU A 50 3.70 -2.17 0.43
C LEU A 50 5.07 -2.53 -0.18
N ILE A 51 5.16 -2.61 -1.50
CA ILE A 51 6.41 -2.92 -2.21
C ILE A 51 7.45 -1.83 -1.93
N TYR A 52 7.10 -0.56 -2.10
CA TYR A 52 8.02 0.54 -1.81
C TYR A 52 8.54 0.49 -0.37
N LYS A 53 7.67 0.24 0.61
CA LYS A 53 8.09 0.11 2.02
C LYS A 53 9.08 -1.03 2.21
N LEU A 54 8.73 -2.23 1.76
CA LEU A 54 9.50 -3.43 2.03
C LEU A 54 10.80 -3.49 1.22
N CYS A 55 10.88 -2.72 0.14
CA CYS A 55 12.06 -2.59 -0.72
C CYS A 55 12.98 -1.42 -0.33
N ASN A 56 12.66 -0.70 0.75
CA ASN A 56 13.37 0.52 1.15
C ASN A 56 13.41 1.58 0.03
N ASN A 57 12.36 1.65 -0.81
CA ASN A 57 12.34 2.56 -1.93
C ASN A 57 12.20 4.01 -1.40
N PRO A 58 13.04 4.96 -1.84
CA PRO A 58 13.02 6.34 -1.35
C PRO A 58 11.71 7.09 -1.65
N LYS A 59 10.87 6.58 -2.56
CA LYS A 59 9.57 7.16 -2.89
C LYS A 59 8.45 6.74 -1.93
N TYR A 60 8.72 5.84 -0.98
CA TYR A 60 7.70 5.31 -0.07
C TYR A 60 6.96 6.43 0.66
N ASP A 61 7.69 7.33 1.34
CA ASP A 61 7.09 8.37 2.19
C ASP A 61 6.16 9.29 1.40
N ASP A 62 6.61 9.77 0.24
CA ASP A 62 5.80 10.63 -0.63
C ASP A 62 4.54 9.89 -1.12
N TYR A 63 4.69 8.62 -1.50
CA TYR A 63 3.62 7.83 -2.07
C TYR A 63 2.56 7.44 -1.02
N ILE A 64 2.95 6.99 0.17
CA ILE A 64 1.99 6.64 1.23
C ILE A 64 1.27 7.88 1.75
N ASN A 65 1.94 9.03 1.84
CA ASN A 65 1.32 10.29 2.25
C ASN A 65 0.32 10.80 1.22
N LEU A 66 0.58 10.61 -0.08
CA LEU A 66 -0.37 10.89 -1.15
C LEU A 66 -1.65 10.05 -1.00
N LEU A 67 -1.52 8.74 -0.81
CA LEU A 67 -2.67 7.86 -0.61
C LEU A 67 -3.45 8.22 0.65
N PHE A 68 -2.74 8.43 1.76
CA PHE A 68 -3.34 8.82 3.03
C PHE A 68 -4.16 10.10 2.89
N SER A 69 -3.60 11.13 2.26
CA SER A 69 -4.27 12.41 2.04
C SER A 69 -5.49 12.26 1.13
N TYR A 70 -5.41 11.44 0.09
CA TYR A 70 -6.52 11.19 -0.83
C TYR A 70 -7.72 10.55 -0.11
N TYR A 71 -7.51 9.43 0.58
CA TYR A 71 -8.61 8.71 1.24
C TYR A 71 -9.17 9.49 2.44
N THR A 72 -8.30 10.15 3.22
CA THR A 72 -8.74 11.00 4.34
C THR A 72 -9.54 12.20 3.84
N GLY A 73 -9.08 12.86 2.78
CA GLY A 73 -9.79 13.99 2.16
C GLY A 73 -11.18 13.58 1.66
N ARG A 74 -11.28 12.44 0.95
CA ARG A 74 -12.56 11.89 0.49
C ARG A 74 -13.52 11.61 1.64
N TYR A 75 -13.02 11.10 2.77
CA TYR A 75 -13.84 10.89 3.95
C TYR A 75 -14.31 12.20 4.56
N ILE A 76 -13.45 13.20 4.73
CA ILE A 76 -13.83 14.51 5.29
C ILE A 76 -14.94 15.15 4.45
N GLU A 77 -14.78 15.16 3.12
CA GLU A 77 -15.74 15.72 2.17
C GLU A 77 -17.10 15.01 2.18
N ASN A 78 -17.13 13.71 2.47
CA ASN A 78 -18.32 12.85 2.34
C ASN A 78 -18.76 12.20 3.66
N SER A 79 -18.31 12.73 4.79
CA SER A 79 -18.43 12.13 6.13
C SER A 79 -19.87 11.79 6.57
N ASN A 80 -20.87 12.43 5.97
CA ASN A 80 -22.29 12.21 6.27
C ASN A 80 -23.04 11.39 5.21
N GLN A 81 -22.38 10.92 4.15
CA GLN A 81 -23.06 10.39 2.96
C GLN A 81 -22.90 8.87 2.76
N ASP A 82 -21.76 8.30 3.14
CA ASP A 82 -21.49 6.87 2.90
C ASP A 82 -20.46 6.31 3.90
N GLU A 83 -20.86 5.24 4.60
CA GLU A 83 -19.98 4.51 5.53
C GLU A 83 -18.76 3.91 4.84
N THR A 84 -18.82 3.70 3.52
CA THR A 84 -17.71 3.21 2.70
C THR A 84 -16.50 4.14 2.76
N TYR A 85 -16.70 5.46 2.75
CA TYR A 85 -15.59 6.41 2.86
C TYR A 85 -14.91 6.32 4.23
N LYS A 86 -15.70 6.14 5.29
CA LYS A 86 -15.16 5.93 6.64
C LYS A 86 -14.37 4.63 6.70
N LYS A 87 -14.92 3.52 6.20
CA LYS A 87 -14.23 2.22 6.17
C LYS A 87 -12.89 2.29 5.44
N MET A 88 -12.85 2.96 4.29
CA MET A 88 -11.60 3.16 3.54
C MET A 88 -10.61 4.09 4.25
N ASN A 89 -11.10 5.13 4.92
CA ASN A 89 -10.27 5.99 5.75
C ASN A 89 -9.64 5.23 6.92
N ASP A 90 -10.46 4.49 7.68
CA ASP A 90 -9.98 3.72 8.83
C ASP A 90 -8.96 2.67 8.36
N PHE A 91 -9.21 2.03 7.21
CA PHE A 91 -8.25 1.12 6.59
C PHE A 91 -6.93 1.81 6.21
N ILE A 92 -6.94 2.99 5.55
CA ILE A 92 -5.68 3.62 5.14
C ILE A 92 -4.86 4.10 6.34
N VAL A 93 -5.52 4.51 7.43
CA VAL A 93 -4.88 4.87 8.69
C VAL A 93 -4.15 3.67 9.27
N ASP A 94 -4.85 2.54 9.43
CA ASP A 94 -4.28 1.29 9.94
C ASP A 94 -3.15 0.80 9.02
N PHE A 95 -3.36 0.81 7.71
CA PHE A 95 -2.40 0.35 6.71
C PHE A 95 -1.10 1.15 6.76
N LYS A 96 -1.18 2.48 6.79
CA LYS A 96 0.00 3.35 6.91
C LYS A 96 0.74 3.10 8.22
N GLU A 97 0.02 3.02 9.33
CA GLU A 97 0.63 2.75 10.64
C GLU A 97 1.36 1.40 10.67
N VAL A 98 0.76 0.37 10.06
CA VAL A 98 1.39 -0.94 9.88
C VAL A 98 2.67 -0.82 9.07
N LEU A 99 2.63 -0.20 7.89
CA LEU A 99 3.82 -0.09 7.04
C LEU A 99 4.93 0.74 7.71
N ASP A 100 4.59 1.84 8.37
CA ASP A 100 5.58 2.72 9.02
C ASP A 100 6.32 2.01 10.16
N LYS A 101 5.64 1.13 10.90
CA LYS A 101 6.22 0.36 12.02
C LYS A 101 7.10 -0.81 11.61
N ASN A 102 6.99 -1.28 10.36
CA ASN A 102 7.78 -2.41 9.89
C ASN A 102 9.08 -1.91 9.26
N GLU A 103 10.17 -2.64 9.48
CA GLU A 103 11.43 -2.37 8.79
C GLU A 103 11.37 -2.90 7.35
N PRO A 104 12.09 -2.28 6.40
CA PRO A 104 12.28 -2.86 5.08
C PRO A 104 12.92 -4.24 5.16
N ILE A 105 12.50 -5.16 4.30
CA ILE A 105 13.04 -6.53 4.23
C ILE A 105 14.15 -6.61 3.17
N TYR A 106 14.03 -5.81 2.12
CA TYR A 106 14.95 -5.74 1.01
C TYR A 106 15.54 -4.33 0.93
N ASN A 107 16.81 -4.26 0.55
CA ASN A 107 17.51 -3.01 0.31
C ASN A 107 17.94 -3.04 -1.17
N ILE A 108 17.06 -2.56 -2.05
CA ILE A 108 17.19 -2.70 -3.50
C ILE A 108 17.32 -1.38 -4.25
#